data_AF-A0A0L0VRA7-F1
#
_entry.id   AF-A0A0L0VRA7-F1
#
_cell.length_a   1.000
_cell.length_b   1.000
_cell.length_c   1.000
_cell.angle_alpha   90.00
_cell.angle_beta   90.00
_cell.angle_gamma   90.00
#
_symmetry.space_group_name_H-M   'P 1'
#
loop_
_entity.id
_entity.type
_entity.pdbx_description
1 polymer ?
#
loop_
_entity_poly.entity_id
_entity_poly.type
_entity_poly.pdbx_seq_one_letter_code
_entity_poly.pdbx_strand_id
1 'polypeptide(L)'
;MGGGHGGFQALKKNPNIDRYASMRDTVVGTFKFTPRTARNTFIILGLVPFGFLYIAVIDANKWDLAGKRKNDSLYKYPKTEEA
;
A
#
# COMPACT_ATOMS: atom_id res chain seq x y z
N MET A 1 18.50 24.24 31.29
CA MET A 1 19.19 23.96 30.01
C MET A 1 19.11 25.26 29.20
N GLY A 2 20.04 26.20 29.29
CA GLY A 2 21.46 26.09 28.95
C GLY A 2 21.62 26.54 27.49
N GLY A 3 21.92 27.82 27.28
CA GLY A 3 21.73 28.54 26.01
C GLY A 3 22.51 28.03 24.81
N GLY A 4 21.89 28.12 23.62
CA GLY A 4 22.52 27.84 22.34
C GLY A 4 23.23 29.07 21.79
N HIS A 5 24.52 28.91 21.43
CA HIS A 5 25.31 29.89 20.70
C HIS A 5 24.60 30.33 19.41
N GLY A 6 24.42 31.64 19.22
CA GLY A 6 23.84 32.27 18.02
C GLY A 6 24.74 32.18 16.80
N GLY A 7 25.13 30.96 16.43
CA GLY A 7 25.93 30.66 15.25
C GLY A 7 25.18 30.93 13.94
N PHE A 8 25.97 31.13 12.89
CA PHE A 8 25.55 31.33 11.49
C PHE A 8 24.31 30.51 11.10
N GLN A 9 23.19 31.19 10.82
CA GLN A 9 21.98 30.56 10.28
C GLN A 9 22.17 30.32 8.78
N ALA A 10 22.65 29.12 8.43
CA ALA A 10 22.82 28.70 7.05
C ALA A 10 21.48 28.58 6.28
N LEU A 11 20.37 28.34 6.99
CA LEU A 11 19.06 28.16 6.39
C LEU A 11 18.22 29.43 6.49
N LYS A 12 17.88 30.00 5.32
CA LYS A 12 16.89 31.07 5.22
C LYS A 12 15.49 30.48 5.47
N LYS A 13 14.95 30.68 6.68
CA LYS A 13 13.59 30.23 7.02
C LYS A 13 12.56 30.91 6.12
N ASN A 14 11.67 30.11 5.54
CA ASN A 14 10.53 30.61 4.79
C ASN A 14 9.25 30.23 5.55
N PRO A 15 8.48 31.23 6.03
CA PRO A 15 7.30 30.95 6.86
C PRO A 15 6.23 30.14 6.12
N ASN A 16 6.20 30.18 4.79
CA ASN A 16 5.23 29.41 4.01
C ASN A 16 5.57 27.92 3.97
N ILE A 17 6.86 27.58 3.91
CA ILE A 17 7.32 26.20 3.94
C ILE A 17 7.09 25.59 5.33
N ASP A 18 7.43 26.35 6.38
CA ASP A 18 7.24 25.90 7.76
C ASP A 18 5.75 25.66 8.08
N ARG A 19 4.86 26.54 7.59
CA ARG A 19 3.40 26.35 7.72
C ARG A 19 2.92 25.11 6.97
N TYR A 20 3.37 24.90 5.74
CA TYR A 20 2.99 23.73 4.96
C TYR A 20 3.43 22.43 5.63
N ALA A 21 4.67 22.40 6.14
CA ALA A 21 5.18 21.28 6.92
C ALA A 21 4.28 21.03 8.13
N SER A 22 3.97 22.06 8.91
CA SER A 22 3.08 21.93 10.08
C SER A 22 1.68 21.41 9.73
N MET A 23 1.11 21.81 8.59
CA MET A 23 -0.20 21.31 8.14
C MET A 23 -0.15 19.82 7.79
N ARG A 24 0.92 19.35 7.15
CA ARG A 24 1.09 17.92 6.84
C ARG A 24 1.31 17.09 8.11
N ASP A 25 2.10 17.59 9.04
CA ASP A 25 2.41 16.86 10.27
C ASP A 25 1.18 16.75 11.20
N THR A 26 0.32 17.77 11.19
CA THR A 26 -0.91 17.81 12.00
C THR A 26 -2.15 17.25 11.28
N VAL A 27 -2.00 16.64 10.11
CA VAL A 27 -3.13 16.23 9.26
C VAL A 27 -4.05 15.21 9.94
N VAL A 28 -3.51 14.35 10.80
CA VAL A 28 -4.28 13.32 11.53
C VAL A 28 -5.25 13.97 12.51
N GLY A 29 -4.85 15.05 13.18
CA GLY A 29 -5.70 15.76 14.15
C GLY A 29 -6.81 16.57 13.51
N THR A 30 -6.70 16.89 12.21
CA THR A 30 -7.69 17.68 11.47
C THR A 30 -8.51 16.85 10.47
N PHE A 31 -8.19 15.56 10.32
CA PHE A 31 -8.84 14.68 9.37
C PHE A 31 -10.32 14.47 9.69
N LYS A 32 -11.15 14.42 8.64
CA LYS A 32 -12.57 14.11 8.74
C LYS A 32 -12.98 13.10 7.67
N PHE A 33 -13.84 12.17 8.06
CA PHE A 33 -14.52 11.28 7.12
C PHE A 33 -15.59 12.04 6.36
N THR A 34 -15.25 12.41 5.14
CA THR A 34 -16.19 12.90 4.13
C THR A 34 -16.59 11.71 3.26
N PRO A 35 -17.70 11.77 2.51
CA PRO A 35 -18.08 10.68 1.60
C PRO A 35 -16.96 10.27 0.64
N ARG A 36 -16.15 11.23 0.18
CA ARG A 36 -14.98 10.98 -0.67
C ARG A 36 -13.86 10.26 0.08
N THR A 37 -13.44 10.76 1.25
CA THR A 37 -12.32 10.17 1.99
C THR A 37 -12.70 8.79 2.55
N ALA A 38 -13.93 8.62 3.03
CA ALA A 38 -14.45 7.32 3.46
C ALA A 38 -14.43 6.27 2.35
N ARG A 39 -14.91 6.62 1.14
CA ARG A 39 -14.85 5.73 -0.02
C ARG A 39 -13.41 5.34 -0.36
N ASN A 40 -12.49 6.30 -0.35
CA ASN A 40 -11.08 6.04 -0.64
C ASN A 40 -10.45 5.12 0.41
N THR A 41 -10.70 5.37 1.70
CA THR A 41 -10.23 4.52 2.79
C THR A 41 -10.75 3.09 2.64
N PHE A 42 -12.04 2.91 2.36
CA PHE A 42 -12.65 1.60 2.16
C PHE A 42 -12.02 0.84 0.98
N ILE A 43 -11.80 1.51 -0.16
CA ILE A 43 -11.21 0.87 -1.33
C ILE A 43 -9.75 0.48 -1.04
N ILE A 44 -8.94 1.41 -0.53
CA ILE A 44 -7.50 1.21 -0.39
C ILE A 44 -7.17 0.23 0.74
N LEU A 45 -7.85 0.34 1.89
CA LEU A 45 -7.54 -0.49 3.06
C LEU A 45 -8.40 -1.75 3.15
N GLY A 46 -9.57 -1.76 2.51
CA GLY A 46 -10.48 -2.91 2.52
C GLY A 46 -10.44 -3.69 1.21
N LEU A 47 -10.96 -3.08 0.15
CA LEU A 47 -11.22 -3.78 -1.12
C LEU A 47 -9.95 -4.30 -1.78
N VAL A 48 -8.89 -3.50 -1.82
CA VAL A 48 -7.63 -3.88 -2.48
C VAL A 48 -6.94 -5.06 -1.75
N PRO A 49 -6.67 -5.00 -0.43
CA PRO A 49 -6.09 -6.14 0.28
C PRO A 49 -6.98 -7.39 0.22
N PHE A 50 -8.30 -7.23 0.33
CA PHE A 50 -9.24 -8.35 0.21
C PHE A 50 -9.17 -9.01 -1.17
N GLY A 51 -9.13 -8.21 -2.24
CA GLY A 51 -9.00 -8.72 -3.61
C GLY A 51 -7.71 -9.52 -3.81
N PHE A 52 -6.58 -9.03 -3.30
CA PHE A 52 -5.31 -9.76 -3.34
C PHE A 52 -5.38 -11.07 -2.55
N LEU A 53 -5.93 -11.03 -1.33
CA LEU A 53 -6.07 -12.22 -0.50
C LEU A 53 -6.99 -13.26 -1.14
N TYR A 54 -8.09 -12.84 -1.75
CA TYR A 54 -9.02 -13.72 -2.46
C TYR A 54 -8.32 -14.46 -3.61
N ILE A 55 -7.59 -13.73 -4.47
CA ILE A 55 -6.82 -14.33 -5.57
C ILE A 55 -5.76 -15.28 -5.01
N ALA A 56 -5.02 -14.86 -3.99
CA ALA A 56 -3.98 -15.68 -3.37
C ALA A 56 -4.55 -16.99 -2.82
N VAL A 57 -5.65 -16.96 -2.06
CA VAL A 57 -6.28 -18.15 -1.49
C VAL A 57 -6.76 -19.11 -2.58
N ILE A 58 -7.35 -18.56 -3.63
CA ILE A 58 -7.89 -19.36 -4.73
C ILE A 58 -6.77 -19.98 -5.55
N ASP A 59 -5.71 -19.26 -5.87
CA ASP A 59 -4.66 -19.74 -6.77
C ASP A 59 -3.48 -20.43 -6.08
N ALA A 60 -3.34 -20.32 -4.74
CA ALA A 60 -2.18 -20.82 -3.98
C ALA A 60 -1.84 -22.30 -4.22
N ASN A 61 -2.82 -23.15 -4.53
CA ASN A 61 -2.63 -24.59 -4.72
C ASN A 61 -3.10 -25.11 -6.08
N LYS A 62 -3.39 -24.22 -7.03
CA LYS A 62 -3.92 -24.64 -8.34
C LYS A 62 -2.85 -25.03 -9.34
N TRP A 63 -1.69 -24.38 -9.30
CA TRP A 63 -0.70 -24.45 -10.37
C TRP A 63 0.50 -25.29 -9.95
N ASP A 64 0.96 -26.17 -10.84
CA ASP A 64 2.22 -26.89 -10.73
C ASP A 64 2.97 -26.82 -12.06
N LEU A 65 4.01 -26.01 -12.09
CA LEU A 65 4.78 -25.67 -13.30
C LEU A 65 6.10 -26.43 -13.36
N ALA A 66 6.47 -27.15 -12.31
CA ALA A 66 7.78 -27.77 -12.22
C ALA A 66 7.90 -28.93 -13.22
N GLY A 67 8.78 -28.78 -14.22
CA GLY A 67 9.09 -29.83 -15.19
C GLY A 67 8.01 -30.14 -16.23
N LYS A 68 6.97 -29.30 -16.35
CA LYS A 68 5.90 -29.46 -17.34
C LYS A 68 6.39 -29.28 -18.78
N ARG A 69 5.94 -30.14 -19.70
CA ARG A 69 6.28 -30.10 -21.12
C ARG A 69 5.21 -29.39 -21.94
N LYS A 70 5.50 -29.16 -23.23
CA LYS A 70 4.53 -28.62 -24.18
C LYS A 70 3.31 -29.54 -24.25
N ASN A 71 2.12 -28.96 -24.03
CA ASN A 71 0.80 -29.62 -23.96
C ASN A 71 0.46 -30.32 -22.63
N ASP A 72 1.35 -30.32 -21.63
CA ASP A 72 0.98 -30.82 -20.31
C ASP A 72 0.09 -29.82 -19.58
N SER A 73 -0.92 -30.31 -18.85
CA SER A 73 -1.77 -29.46 -18.01
C SER A 73 -0.94 -28.85 -16.87
N LEU A 74 -1.07 -27.52 -16.71
CA LEU A 74 -0.39 -26.72 -15.68
C LEU A 74 -1.12 -26.77 -14.33
N TYR A 75 -2.32 -27.34 -14.30
CA TYR A 75 -3.05 -27.56 -13.07
C TYR A 75 -2.43 -28.70 -12.26
N LYS A 76 -2.35 -28.50 -10.95
CA LYS A 76 -1.89 -29.51 -9.99
C LYS A 76 -2.76 -30.76 -10.01
N TYR A 77 -4.06 -30.59 -10.25
CA TYR A 77 -5.05 -31.66 -10.38
C TYR A 77 -5.71 -31.57 -11.77
N PRO A 78 -5.11 -32.18 -12.81
CA PRO A 78 -5.68 -32.17 -14.16
C PRO A 78 -6.95 -33.02 -14.20
N LYS A 79 -7.91 -32.63 -15.05
CA LYS A 79 -9.10 -33.44 -15.31
C LYS A 79 -8.71 -34.64 -16.16
N THR A 80 -9.42 -35.76 -15.98
CA THR A 80 -9.13 -37.06 -16.60
C THR A 80 -9.10 -37.05 -18.13
N GLU A 81 -9.64 -36.01 -18.76
CA GLU A 81 -9.67 -35.82 -20.22
C GLU A 81 -8.38 -35.20 -20.78
N GLU A 82 -7.51 -34.65 -19.92
CA GLU A 82 -6.27 -33.94 -20.28
C GLU A 82 -4.98 -34.71 -19.90
N ALA A 83 -5.11 -35.95 -19.41
CA ALA A 83 -4.00 -36.78 -18.91
C ALA A 83 -3.47 -37.78 -19.94
#